data_AF-A0A535MXL1-F1
#
_entry.id   AF-A0A535MXL1-F1
#
_cell.length_a   1.000
_cell.length_b   1.000
_cell.length_c   1.000
_cell.angle_alpha   90.00
_cell.angle_beta   90.00
_cell.angle_gamma   90.00
#
_symmetry.space_group_name_H-M   'P 1'
#
loop_
_entity.id
_entity.type
_entity.pdbx_description
1 polymer ?
#
loop_
_entity_poly.entity_id
_entity_poly.type
_entity_poly.pdbx_seq_one_letter_code
_entity_poly.pdbx_strand_id
1 'polypeptide(L)'
;MMAKRAGSEYPLYLNLLPGEDPLTPFAEDARQWVTVYSELADFVSRSLARLAGDGRLAVANADRDQLEAQRLHLESRLAFWRQRAWGLGGVEFDVEPRRLRHHGRELVLTRREAQLFAFLSAHPGQFFTAERLKVEAWHAPYLSEEQLRSYVARLRARIRELEMPSSIRSEPGRGYALVLEPEA
;
A
#
# COMPACT_ATOMS: atom_id res chain seq x y z
N MET A 1 0.41 -40.86 -26.45
CA MET A 1 -0.93 -40.24 -26.60
C MET A 1 -1.48 -40.00 -25.20
N MET A 2 -1.99 -38.80 -24.95
CA MET A 2 -2.81 -38.36 -23.82
C MET A 2 -2.15 -38.11 -22.46
N ALA A 3 -1.79 -36.83 -22.30
CA ALA A 3 -1.70 -36.14 -21.02
C ALA A 3 -3.06 -36.12 -20.30
N LYS A 4 -3.07 -36.31 -18.99
CA LYS A 4 -4.12 -35.80 -18.11
C LYS A 4 -3.50 -34.78 -17.16
N ARG A 5 -3.89 -33.52 -17.37
CA ARG A 5 -3.71 -32.40 -16.48
C ARG A 5 -4.35 -32.73 -15.12
N ALA A 6 -3.55 -32.74 -14.06
CA ALA A 6 -4.05 -32.50 -12.73
C ALA A 6 -4.12 -30.97 -12.56
N GLY A 7 -5.35 -30.44 -12.63
CA GLY A 7 -5.63 -29.06 -12.24
C GLY A 7 -5.37 -28.97 -10.75
N SER A 8 -4.32 -28.24 -10.39
CA SER A 8 -3.91 -28.08 -9.01
C SER A 8 -4.80 -27.05 -8.34
N GLU A 9 -5.76 -27.52 -7.55
CA GLU A 9 -6.42 -26.75 -6.51
C GLU A 9 -5.39 -26.42 -5.42
N TYR A 10 -4.55 -25.42 -5.65
CA TYR A 10 -3.81 -24.79 -4.56
C TYR A 10 -4.57 -23.53 -4.12
N PRO A 11 -4.98 -23.42 -2.84
CA PRO A 11 -5.47 -22.15 -2.33
C PRO A 11 -4.37 -21.09 -2.48
N LEU A 12 -4.76 -19.86 -2.85
CA LEU A 12 -3.91 -18.72 -3.21
C LEU A 12 -2.96 -18.19 -2.10
N TYR A 13 -2.60 -19.03 -1.12
CA TYR A 13 -1.80 -18.68 0.06
C TYR A 13 -0.40 -19.35 0.13
N LEU A 14 0.05 -20.10 -0.88
CA LEU A 14 1.21 -21.00 -0.72
C LEU A 14 2.40 -20.84 -1.67
N ASN A 15 2.53 -19.70 -2.37
CA ASN A 15 3.79 -19.38 -3.05
C ASN A 15 4.47 -18.20 -2.35
N LEU A 16 4.99 -18.46 -1.14
CA LEU A 16 6.00 -17.59 -0.57
C LEU A 16 7.20 -17.57 -1.53
N LEU A 17 7.76 -16.40 -1.77
CA LEU A 17 9.02 -16.29 -2.47
C LEU A 17 10.12 -16.94 -1.60
N PRO A 18 11.14 -17.58 -2.21
CA PRO A 18 12.22 -18.19 -1.44
C PRO A 18 12.86 -17.19 -0.46
N GLY A 19 12.99 -17.58 0.81
CA GLY A 19 13.56 -16.74 1.88
C GLY A 19 12.55 -15.80 2.55
N GLU A 20 11.29 -15.84 2.14
CA GLU A 20 10.24 -15.02 2.76
C GLU A 20 9.82 -15.60 4.11
N ASP A 21 10.06 -14.86 5.19
CA ASP A 21 9.60 -15.19 6.55
C ASP A 21 8.56 -14.17 7.04
N PRO A 22 7.25 -14.46 6.88
CA PRO A 22 6.17 -13.58 7.35
C PRO A 22 6.17 -13.29 8.85
N LEU A 23 6.95 -14.03 9.65
CA LEU A 23 7.06 -13.88 11.09
C LEU A 23 8.33 -13.13 11.53
N THR A 24 9.18 -12.68 10.59
CA THR A 24 10.40 -11.93 10.91
C THR A 24 10.12 -10.79 11.91
N PRO A 25 10.87 -10.69 13.01
CA PRO A 25 10.75 -9.57 13.94
C PRO A 25 11.45 -8.31 13.43
N PHE A 26 12.20 -8.39 12.32
CA PHE A 26 13.02 -7.30 11.83
C PHE A 26 12.24 -6.42 10.84
N ALA A 27 12.16 -5.12 11.15
CA ALA A 27 11.48 -4.15 10.29
C ALA A 27 12.15 -4.03 8.91
N GLU A 28 13.47 -4.25 8.85
CA GLU A 28 14.26 -4.22 7.62
C GLU A 28 13.81 -5.29 6.62
N ASP A 29 13.72 -6.55 7.07
CA ASP A 29 13.22 -7.66 6.24
C ASP A 29 11.84 -7.33 5.66
N ALA A 30 10.95 -6.79 6.50
CA ALA A 30 9.61 -6.43 6.07
C ALA A 30 9.63 -5.31 5.01
N ARG A 31 10.49 -4.29 5.17
CA ARG A 31 10.68 -3.24 4.16
C ARG A 31 11.27 -3.79 2.86
N GLN A 32 12.22 -4.71 2.94
CA GLN A 32 12.81 -5.34 1.76
C GLN A 32 11.75 -6.11 0.97
N TRP A 33 10.89 -6.88 1.65
CA TRP A 33 9.77 -7.57 0.99
C TRP A 33 8.74 -6.60 0.39
N VAL A 34 8.49 -5.44 1.02
CA VAL A 34 7.69 -4.37 0.39
C VAL A 34 8.29 -3.95 -0.95
N THR A 35 9.60 -3.72 -1.02
CA THR A 35 10.28 -3.35 -2.26
C THR A 35 10.12 -4.44 -3.32
N VAL A 36 10.48 -5.69 -3.01
CA VAL A 36 10.39 -6.82 -3.94
C VAL A 36 8.97 -7.00 -4.49
N TYR A 37 7.97 -7.06 -3.61
CA TYR A 37 6.58 -7.25 -4.05
C TYR A 37 6.03 -6.04 -4.83
N SER A 38 6.49 -4.82 -4.53
CA SER A 38 6.10 -3.63 -5.29
C SER A 38 6.63 -3.66 -6.72
N GLU A 39 7.88 -4.04 -6.93
CA GLU A 39 8.49 -4.16 -8.25
C GLU A 39 7.81 -5.25 -9.09
N LEU A 40 7.50 -6.39 -8.46
CA LEU A 40 6.79 -7.49 -9.11
C LEU A 40 5.36 -7.10 -9.49
N ALA A 41 4.61 -6.48 -8.56
CA ALA A 41 3.24 -6.04 -8.83
C ALA A 41 3.18 -5.00 -9.96
N ASP A 42 4.13 -4.04 -9.96
CA ASP A 42 4.25 -3.04 -11.02
C ASP A 42 4.63 -3.67 -12.36
N PHE A 43 5.53 -4.64 -12.37
CA PHE A 43 5.90 -5.38 -13.58
C PHE A 43 4.71 -6.13 -14.18
N VAL A 44 3.93 -6.85 -13.37
CA VAL A 44 2.74 -7.58 -13.83
C VAL A 44 1.68 -6.60 -14.32
N SER A 45 1.45 -5.50 -13.60
CA SER A 45 0.50 -4.45 -14.00
C SER A 45 0.85 -3.81 -15.35
N ARG A 46 2.13 -3.49 -15.59
CA ARG A 46 2.60 -2.99 -16.90
C ARG A 46 2.46 -4.04 -18.01
N SER A 47 2.61 -5.32 -17.69
CA SER A 47 2.46 -6.41 -18.65
C SER A 47 1.00 -6.61 -19.04
N LEU A 48 0.08 -6.57 -18.07
CA LEU A 48 -1.36 -6.56 -18.29
C LEU A 48 -1.81 -5.37 -19.15
N ALA A 49 -1.32 -4.16 -18.85
CA ALA A 49 -1.67 -2.95 -19.60
C ALA A 49 -1.27 -3.04 -21.08
N ARG A 50 -0.11 -3.62 -21.38
CA ARG A 50 0.35 -3.85 -22.76
C ARG A 50 -0.56 -4.83 -23.50
N LEU A 51 -0.91 -5.96 -22.87
CA LEU A 51 -1.83 -6.94 -23.46
C LEU A 51 -3.22 -6.37 -23.73
N ALA A 52 -3.72 -5.49 -22.86
CA ALA A 52 -5.00 -4.82 -23.07
C ALA A 52 -5.00 -3.87 -24.28
N GLY A 53 -3.84 -3.32 -24.67
CA GLY A 53 -3.69 -2.45 -25.83
C GLY A 53 -3.63 -3.19 -27.18
N ASP A 54 -3.27 -4.48 -27.19
CA ASP A 54 -2.94 -5.22 -28.43
C ASP A 54 -4.13 -5.89 -29.16
N GLY A 55 -5.37 -5.73 -28.66
CA GLY A 55 -6.61 -5.95 -29.43
C GLY A 55 -6.89 -7.35 -30.01
N ARG A 56 -6.13 -8.41 -29.70
CA ARG A 56 -6.37 -9.79 -30.20
C ARG A 56 -7.22 -10.63 -29.23
N LEU A 57 -8.27 -11.29 -29.73
CA LEU A 57 -9.35 -11.93 -28.94
C LEU A 57 -9.19 -13.46 -28.72
N ALA A 58 -9.78 -13.92 -27.60
CA ALA A 58 -10.00 -15.28 -27.08
C ALA A 58 -8.82 -16.00 -26.38
N VAL A 59 -7.67 -16.24 -27.03
CA VAL A 59 -6.50 -16.85 -26.33
C VAL A 59 -5.93 -15.88 -25.29
N ALA A 60 -6.04 -14.58 -25.55
CA ALA A 60 -5.65 -13.50 -24.64
C ALA A 60 -6.44 -13.49 -23.33
N ASN A 61 -7.63 -14.08 -23.25
CA ASN A 61 -8.46 -13.99 -22.04
C ASN A 61 -7.95 -14.92 -20.92
N ALA A 62 -7.60 -16.17 -21.21
CA ALA A 62 -7.10 -17.09 -20.18
C ALA A 62 -5.73 -16.65 -19.62
N ASP A 63 -4.83 -16.19 -20.50
CA ASP A 63 -3.53 -15.64 -20.10
C ASP A 63 -3.70 -14.34 -19.30
N ARG A 64 -4.67 -13.50 -19.70
CA ARG A 64 -5.03 -12.29 -18.96
C ARG A 64 -5.63 -12.60 -17.59
N ASP A 65 -6.58 -13.53 -17.51
CA ASP A 65 -7.20 -13.93 -16.23
C ASP A 65 -6.14 -14.47 -15.27
N GLN A 66 -5.19 -15.26 -15.79
CA GLN A 66 -4.05 -15.75 -15.00
C GLN A 66 -3.16 -14.60 -14.51
N LEU A 67 -2.83 -13.64 -15.38
CA LEU A 67 -2.04 -12.47 -14.99
C LEU A 67 -2.78 -11.55 -14.02
N GLU A 68 -4.10 -11.40 -14.15
CA GLU A 68 -4.94 -10.64 -13.23
C GLU A 68 -4.98 -11.33 -11.85
N ALA A 69 -5.12 -12.65 -11.80
CA ALA A 69 -5.03 -13.42 -10.56
C ALA A 69 -3.64 -13.29 -9.91
N GLN A 70 -2.57 -13.34 -10.70
CA GLN A 70 -1.19 -13.10 -10.22
C GLN A 70 -1.03 -11.68 -9.66
N ARG A 71 -1.55 -10.65 -10.35
CA ARG A 71 -1.54 -9.27 -9.87
C ARG A 71 -2.23 -9.15 -8.51
N LEU A 72 -3.44 -9.70 -8.39
CA LEU A 72 -4.21 -9.68 -7.14
C LEU A 72 -3.47 -10.38 -5.99
N HIS A 73 -2.82 -11.51 -6.27
CA HIS A 73 -1.99 -12.19 -5.29
C HIS A 73 -0.80 -11.33 -4.83
N LEU A 74 -0.04 -10.74 -5.77
CA LEU A 74 1.10 -9.86 -5.46
C LEU A 74 0.65 -8.62 -4.67
N GLU A 75 -0.47 -8.01 -5.04
CA GLU A 75 -1.05 -6.88 -4.30
C GLU A 75 -1.46 -7.27 -2.88
N SER A 76 -2.02 -8.46 -2.70
CA SER A 76 -2.37 -8.98 -1.36
C SER A 76 -1.13 -9.20 -0.50
N ARG A 77 -0.06 -9.81 -1.06
CA ARG A 77 1.23 -9.97 -0.36
C ARG A 77 1.89 -8.63 -0.04
N LEU A 78 1.86 -7.70 -0.99
CA LEU A 78 2.39 -6.35 -0.81
C LEU A 78 1.66 -5.61 0.33
N ALA A 79 0.33 -5.68 0.37
CA ALA A 79 -0.46 -5.10 1.45
C ALA A 79 -0.08 -5.67 2.82
N PHE A 80 0.04 -7.00 2.92
CA PHE A 80 0.51 -7.68 4.13
C PHE A 80 1.88 -7.14 4.59
N TRP A 81 2.87 -7.10 3.69
CA TRP A 81 4.22 -6.67 4.05
C TRP A 81 4.30 -5.21 4.42
N ARG A 82 3.51 -4.35 3.78
CA ARG A 82 3.44 -2.93 4.13
C ARG A 82 2.84 -2.72 5.52
N GLN A 83 1.79 -3.46 5.86
CA GLN A 83 1.21 -3.41 7.21
C GLN A 83 2.20 -3.94 8.26
N ARG A 84 2.93 -5.03 7.94
CA ARG A 84 3.94 -5.58 8.84
C ARG A 84 5.12 -4.63 9.05
N ALA A 85 5.66 -4.06 7.97
CA ALA A 85 6.76 -3.10 8.05
C ALA A 85 6.35 -1.83 8.80
N TRP A 86 5.08 -1.42 8.69
CA TRP A 86 4.52 -0.33 9.49
C TRP A 86 4.52 -0.66 10.99
N GLY A 87 4.00 -1.83 11.37
CA GLY A 87 3.96 -2.27 12.77
C GLY A 87 5.36 -2.48 13.36
N LEU A 88 6.29 -3.05 12.60
CA LEU A 88 7.68 -3.25 13.04
C LEU A 88 8.50 -1.95 13.07
N GLY A 89 8.07 -0.92 12.34
CA GLY A 89 8.69 0.41 12.34
C GLY A 89 8.45 1.23 13.60
N GLY A 90 7.83 0.67 14.64
CA GLY A 90 7.63 1.35 15.93
C GLY A 90 6.68 2.56 15.87
N VAL A 91 5.85 2.64 14.83
CA VAL A 91 4.83 3.68 14.69
C VAL A 91 3.56 3.21 15.37
N GLU A 92 3.16 3.90 16.42
CA GLU A 92 1.91 3.64 17.15
C GLU A 92 0.96 4.81 16.93
N PHE A 93 -0.31 4.50 16.65
CA PHE A 93 -1.33 5.52 16.46
C PHE A 93 -2.62 5.16 17.18
N ASP A 94 -2.99 6.00 18.14
CA ASP A 94 -4.22 5.89 18.91
C ASP A 94 -5.30 6.82 18.34
N VAL A 95 -6.36 6.25 17.76
CA VAL A 95 -7.40 7.01 17.04
C VAL A 95 -8.18 7.95 17.97
N GLU A 96 -8.59 7.48 19.15
CA GLU A 96 -9.43 8.23 20.09
C GLU A 96 -8.70 9.44 20.73
N PRO A 97 -7.51 9.29 21.34
CA PRO A 97 -6.74 10.44 21.80
C PRO A 97 -6.01 11.17 20.65
N ARG A 98 -6.02 10.61 19.43
CA ARG A 98 -5.33 11.13 18.24
C ARG A 98 -3.83 11.29 18.47
N ARG A 99 -3.24 10.37 19.23
CA ARG A 99 -1.80 10.39 19.56
C ARG A 99 -1.05 9.56 18.54
N LEU A 100 -0.07 10.18 17.91
CA LEU A 100 0.86 9.54 17.00
C LEU A 100 2.22 9.49 17.69
N ARG A 101 2.79 8.28 17.76
CA ARG A 101 4.02 8.00 18.49
C ARG A 101 5.02 7.27 17.62
N HIS A 102 6.28 7.60 17.80
CA HIS A 102 7.40 6.94 17.15
C HIS A 102 8.67 7.13 18.00
N HIS A 103 9.39 6.04 18.29
CA HIS A 103 10.62 6.03 19.10
C HIS A 103 10.59 6.94 20.35
N GLY A 104 9.52 6.83 21.15
CA GLY A 104 9.37 7.57 22.41
C GLY A 104 8.99 9.05 22.26
N ARG A 105 8.86 9.56 21.02
CA ARG A 105 8.30 10.88 20.70
C ARG A 105 6.80 10.73 20.45
N GLU A 106 6.02 11.75 20.83
CA GLU A 106 4.57 11.76 20.63
C GLU A 106 4.08 13.15 20.19
N LEU A 107 3.09 13.15 19.30
CA LEU A 107 2.33 14.34 18.93
C LEU A 107 0.82 14.05 18.97
N VAL A 108 0.03 15.06 19.32
CA VAL A 108 -1.43 15.01 19.21
C VAL A 108 -1.84 15.62 17.87
N LEU A 109 -2.50 14.81 17.05
CA LEU A 109 -3.07 15.24 15.77
C LEU A 109 -4.42 15.93 15.98
N THR A 110 -4.70 16.93 15.14
CA THR A 110 -6.06 17.46 15.01
C THR A 110 -6.99 16.37 14.47
N ARG A 111 -8.31 16.55 14.61
CA ARG A 111 -9.30 15.57 14.13
C ARG A 111 -9.11 15.21 12.64
N ARG A 112 -8.87 16.20 11.78
CA ARG A 112 -8.73 15.98 10.33
C ARG A 112 -7.39 15.35 9.97
N GLU A 113 -6.31 15.72 10.65
CA GLU A 113 -5.01 15.05 10.52
C GLU A 113 -5.12 13.59 10.93
N ALA A 114 -5.70 13.31 12.10
CA ALA A 114 -5.91 11.97 12.62
C ALA A 114 -6.73 11.10 11.67
N GLN A 115 -7.86 11.61 11.15
CA GLN A 115 -8.69 10.87 10.18
C GLN A 115 -7.93 10.53 8.89
N LEU A 116 -7.21 11.50 8.34
CA LEU A 116 -6.44 11.29 7.12
C LEU A 116 -5.28 10.33 7.33
N PHE A 117 -4.59 10.46 8.46
CA PHE A 117 -3.51 9.56 8.84
C PHE A 117 -4.00 8.13 9.11
N ALA A 118 -5.09 7.97 9.86
CA ALA A 118 -5.72 6.68 10.13
C ALA A 118 -6.06 5.94 8.82
N PHE A 119 -6.68 6.66 7.89
CA PHE A 119 -7.06 6.10 6.60
C PHE A 119 -5.84 5.68 5.77
N LEU A 120 -4.82 6.54 5.65
CA LEU A 120 -3.63 6.23 4.86
C LEU A 120 -2.74 5.15 5.50
N SER A 121 -2.65 5.12 6.84
CA SER A 121 -1.86 4.11 7.56
C SER A 121 -2.54 2.73 7.59
N ALA A 122 -3.86 2.67 7.44
CA ALA A 122 -4.57 1.42 7.18
C ALA A 122 -4.34 0.89 5.74
N HIS A 123 -3.91 1.76 4.82
CA HIS A 123 -3.67 1.42 3.41
C HIS A 123 -2.27 1.86 2.95
N PRO A 124 -1.20 1.37 3.61
CA PRO A 124 0.15 1.82 3.31
C PRO A 124 0.50 1.53 1.85
N GLY A 125 1.14 2.50 1.21
CA GLY A 125 1.58 2.52 -0.19
C GLY A 125 0.47 2.47 -1.24
N GLN A 126 -0.81 2.57 -0.85
CA GLN A 126 -1.93 2.71 -1.78
C GLN A 126 -2.24 4.19 -2.01
N PHE A 127 -2.41 4.56 -3.28
CA PHE A 127 -2.70 5.94 -3.68
C PHE A 127 -4.20 6.21 -3.75
N PHE A 128 -4.61 7.36 -3.22
CA PHE A 128 -5.99 7.84 -3.23
C PHE A 128 -6.07 9.29 -3.72
N THR A 129 -7.04 9.58 -4.59
CA THR A 129 -7.28 10.95 -5.07
C THR A 129 -7.76 11.86 -3.94
N ALA A 130 -7.62 13.18 -4.13
CA ALA A 130 -8.13 14.16 -3.17
C ALA A 130 -9.64 13.98 -2.93
N GLU A 131 -10.41 13.76 -4.00
CA GLU A 131 -11.85 13.50 -3.92
C GLU A 131 -12.17 12.28 -3.06
N ARG A 132 -11.50 11.15 -3.31
CA ARG A 132 -11.70 9.92 -2.53
C ARG A 132 -11.36 10.12 -1.07
N LEU A 133 -10.24 10.77 -0.76
CA LEU A 133 -9.84 11.02 0.63
C LEU A 133 -10.83 11.92 1.37
N LYS A 134 -11.43 12.92 0.72
CA LYS A 134 -12.48 13.74 1.33
C LYS A 134 -13.71 12.91 1.70
N VAL A 135 -14.05 11.92 0.88
CA VAL A 135 -15.20 11.02 1.12
C VAL A 135 -14.86 9.95 2.14
N GLU A 136 -13.80 9.17 1.89
CA GLU A 136 -13.50 7.95 2.63
C GLU A 136 -12.78 8.23 3.96
N ALA A 137 -11.83 9.17 4.01
CA ALA A 137 -11.15 9.50 5.25
C ALA A 137 -11.95 10.50 6.10
N TRP A 138 -12.50 11.53 5.46
CA TRP A 138 -13.12 12.65 6.17
C TRP A 138 -14.65 12.62 6.23
N HIS A 139 -15.31 11.80 5.41
CA HIS A 139 -16.76 11.78 5.30
C HIS A 139 -17.33 13.19 5.05
N ALA A 140 -16.59 14.00 4.27
CA ALA A 140 -16.85 15.42 4.07
C ALA A 140 -16.57 15.81 2.60
N PRO A 141 -17.38 15.33 1.63
CA PRO A 141 -17.19 15.60 0.20
C PRO A 141 -17.20 17.09 -0.15
N TYR A 142 -17.90 17.90 0.64
CA TYR A 142 -18.06 19.35 0.47
C TYR A 142 -16.80 20.18 0.74
N LEU A 143 -15.77 19.60 1.38
CA LEU A 143 -14.50 20.30 1.60
C LEU A 143 -13.76 20.50 0.27
N SER A 144 -12.93 21.54 0.20
CA SER A 144 -12.12 21.79 -1.00
C SER A 144 -10.90 20.87 -1.03
N GLU A 145 -10.38 20.62 -2.23
CA GLU A 145 -9.10 19.90 -2.38
C GLU A 145 -7.91 20.68 -1.81
N GLU A 146 -7.99 22.01 -1.79
CA GLU A 146 -6.97 22.87 -1.21
C GLU A 146 -6.87 22.70 0.31
N GLN A 147 -8.02 22.56 0.98
CA GLN A 147 -8.05 22.18 2.39
C GLN A 147 -7.37 20.82 2.57
N LEU A 148 -7.67 19.84 1.72
CA LEU A 148 -6.99 18.54 1.77
C LEU A 148 -5.47 18.66 1.60
N ARG A 149 -4.99 19.39 0.60
CA ARG A 149 -3.57 19.65 0.37
C ARG A 149 -2.90 20.29 1.59
N SER A 150 -3.57 21.23 2.25
CA SER A 150 -3.07 21.88 3.47
C SER A 150 -2.89 20.87 4.62
N TYR A 151 -3.85 19.97 4.81
CA TYR A 151 -3.75 18.92 5.83
C TYR A 151 -2.70 17.86 5.48
N VAL A 152 -2.53 17.50 4.20
CA VAL A 152 -1.43 16.65 3.74
C VAL A 152 -0.07 17.29 4.08
N ALA A 153 0.08 18.60 3.83
CA ALA A 153 1.32 19.32 4.16
C ALA A 153 1.60 19.32 5.67
N ARG A 154 0.57 19.50 6.50
CA ARG A 154 0.70 19.40 7.96
C ARG A 154 1.09 18.00 8.40
N LEU A 155 0.44 16.95 7.89
CA LEU A 155 0.81 15.58 8.21
C LEU A 155 2.25 15.26 7.82
N ARG A 156 2.72 15.71 6.64
CA ARG A 156 4.14 15.58 6.26
C ARG A 156 5.07 16.23 7.29
N ALA A 157 4.71 17.39 7.82
CA ALA A 157 5.49 18.03 8.87
C ALA A 157 5.49 17.21 10.17
N ARG A 158 4.34 16.67 10.59
CA ARG A 158 4.22 15.80 11.79
C ARG A 158 5.03 14.52 11.67
N ILE A 159 4.99 13.88 10.51
CA ILE A 159 5.75 12.66 10.21
C ILE A 159 7.26 12.93 10.31
N ARG A 160 7.74 14.05 9.75
CA ARG A 160 9.15 14.47 9.88
C ARG A 160 9.50 14.85 11.32
N GLU A 161 8.62 15.54 12.03
CA GLU A 161 8.80 15.94 13.43
C GLU A 161 8.94 14.72 14.35
N LEU A 162 8.28 13.60 14.01
CA LEU A 162 8.42 12.32 14.71
C LEU A 162 9.52 11.41 14.15
N GLU A 163 10.27 11.87 13.14
CA GLU A 163 11.34 11.10 12.49
C GLU A 163 10.89 9.72 12.02
N MET A 164 9.64 9.62 11.55
CA MET A 164 9.05 8.36 11.15
C MET A 164 9.69 7.81 9.87
N PRO A 165 9.84 6.49 9.70
CA PRO A 165 10.38 5.83 8.50
C PRO A 165 9.37 5.80 7.35
N SER A 166 8.58 6.88 7.19
CA SER A 166 7.54 6.97 6.19
C SER A 166 7.38 8.40 5.70
N SER A 167 6.75 8.56 4.54
CA SER A 167 6.40 9.87 3.99
C SER A 167 5.06 9.80 3.26
N ILE A 168 4.35 10.92 3.18
CA ILE A 168 3.20 11.01 2.28
C ILE A 168 3.70 11.42 0.90
N ARG A 169 3.64 10.52 -0.09
CA ARG A 169 3.99 10.81 -1.49
C ARG A 169 2.77 11.32 -2.25
N SER A 170 3.04 12.17 -3.25
CA SER A 170 2.04 12.67 -4.19
C SER A 170 2.43 12.25 -5.60
N GLU A 171 1.49 11.71 -6.35
CA GLU A 171 1.71 11.33 -7.75
C GLU A 171 0.57 11.86 -8.63
N PRO A 172 0.88 12.59 -9.72
CA PRO A 172 -0.13 13.11 -10.64
C PRO A 172 -1.07 12.01 -11.14
N GLY A 173 -2.38 12.28 -11.13
CA GLY A 173 -3.41 11.32 -11.55
C GLY A 173 -3.73 10.20 -10.53
N ARG A 174 -2.83 9.88 -9.59
CA ARG A 174 -3.06 8.85 -8.56
C ARG A 174 -3.43 9.43 -7.20
N GLY A 175 -2.91 10.61 -6.86
CA GLY A 175 -3.21 11.31 -5.61
C GLY A 175 -2.13 11.10 -4.54
N TYR A 176 -2.52 10.67 -3.34
CA TYR A 176 -1.66 10.61 -2.16
C TYR A 176 -1.59 9.21 -1.56
N ALA A 177 -0.40 8.83 -1.09
CA ALA A 177 -0.17 7.57 -0.38
C ALA A 177 0.78 7.81 0.79
N LEU A 178 0.58 7.10 1.91
CA LEU A 178 1.59 6.98 2.96
C LEU A 178 2.53 5.83 2.59
N VAL A 179 3.79 6.13 2.31
CA VAL A 179 4.76 5.16 1.81
C VAL A 179 5.85 5.01 2.85
N LEU A 180 6.26 3.76 3.11
CA LEU A 180 7.44 3.49 3.91
C LEU A 180 8.67 3.86 3.09
N GLU A 181 9.57 4.65 3.67
CA GLU A 181 10.82 4.99 3.01
C GLU A 181 11.83 3.86 3.29
N PRO A 182 12.59 3.41 2.28
CA PRO A 182 13.78 2.62 2.54
C PRO A 182 14.78 3.49 3.31
N GLU A 183 15.47 2.90 4.28
CA GLU A 183 16.57 3.59 4.96
C GLU A 183 17.69 3.86 3.93
N ALA A 184 18.28 5.05 3.99
CA ALA A 184 19.37 5.46 3.13
C ALA A 184 20.70 4.84 3.57
#